data_AF-A0A4R9IIZ6-F1
#
_entry.id   AF-A0A4R9IIZ6-F1
#
_cell.length_a   1.000
_cell.length_b   1.000
_cell.length_c   1.000
_cell.angle_alpha   90.00
_cell.angle_beta   90.00
_cell.angle_gamma   90.00
#
_symmetry.space_group_name_H-M   'P 1'
#
loop_
_entity.id
_entity.type
_entity.pdbx_description
1 polymer ?
#
loop_
_entity_poly.entity_id
_entity_poly.type
_entity_poly.pdbx_seq_one_letter_code
_entity_poly.pdbx_strand_id
1 'polypeptide(L)'
;MSNLKLSFVSMFLSFLISCGGGGGGDSSALLMLLGAAGIAAGSADSASGPCMLTTQKTIAANNGPVADYYGAGKSLYYSSPQSFSAGPSNPSAIFYIEQSHSFTGADFRPVHYYFYNFSGTNFSNREGIIAGQHATSMIGYGSNSFHYLAGGAPYVSIATASNWFLDLNGPVGTSFQFKQTIGCKPATDDERFFSTENLSSSTNGLSKTWSTTKKINVNVIFLNNSYQTKTLEAIKPALDRFKMLYAQNTVNVTLVFSLKTSSDPEFNEISDVSSEDTSLTGGLLRLYTTTASLQDPKALNIYIASEATGQGGLLGIAGGIPGLPGFTGTKASAMTVFIEPHRTSGSAGSSLSNSDLTFVGNTMAHEAGHFLGLFHTSESAGSTSTSGLNYTRDPLIETPYCGTARASFLVNDGIIAPQECLGTGIIDASGYNMMFWASDGVTNQNQLTGEQGWIIRRNPLAY
;
A
#
# COMPACT_ATOMS: atom_id res chain seq x y z
N MET A 1 1.48 29.37 51.83
CA MET A 1 1.04 29.27 53.24
C MET A 1 -0.45 28.96 53.26
N SER A 2 -0.81 27.89 53.99
CA SER A 2 -2.16 27.40 54.36
C SER A 2 -3.22 27.28 53.26
N ASN A 3 -3.56 26.06 52.81
CA ASN A 3 -4.53 25.12 53.42
C ASN A 3 -5.97 25.67 53.40
N LEU A 4 -7.04 24.92 53.13
CA LEU A 4 -7.30 23.55 52.71
C LEU A 4 -8.85 23.46 52.70
N LYS A 5 -9.37 22.46 51.98
CA LYS A 5 -10.71 21.84 52.10
C LYS A 5 -11.81 22.47 51.24
N LEU A 6 -12.80 21.75 50.75
CA LEU A 6 -13.07 20.34 50.37
C LEU A 6 -14.57 20.37 50.01
N SER A 7 -15.03 19.38 49.23
CA SER A 7 -16.43 19.08 48.89
C SER A 7 -17.05 19.87 47.74
N PHE A 8 -17.21 19.34 46.52
CA PHE A 8 -17.94 18.16 45.98
C PHE A 8 -19.47 18.35 45.79
N VAL A 9 -19.87 18.00 44.55
CA VAL A 9 -21.19 17.55 44.05
C VAL A 9 -22.23 18.61 43.66
N SER A 10 -22.19 18.95 42.37
CA SER A 10 -23.22 18.74 41.33
C SER A 10 -24.71 18.69 41.72
N MET A 11 -25.53 19.52 41.08
CA MET A 11 -26.87 19.10 40.67
C MET A 11 -27.32 19.82 39.40
N PHE A 12 -27.58 19.01 38.37
CA PHE A 12 -28.33 19.32 37.16
C PHE A 12 -29.80 19.57 37.50
N LEU A 13 -30.47 20.54 36.88
CA LEU A 13 -31.66 20.27 36.06
C LEU A 13 -32.15 21.47 35.24
N SER A 14 -32.66 21.10 34.08
CA SER A 14 -33.24 21.78 32.93
C SER A 14 -34.39 22.76 33.22
N PHE A 15 -34.58 23.73 32.32
CA PHE A 15 -35.89 24.31 32.01
C PHE A 15 -36.12 24.39 30.49
N LEU A 16 -37.31 23.94 30.09
CA LEU A 16 -37.93 24.04 28.78
C LEU A 16 -38.42 25.47 28.53
N ILE A 17 -38.37 25.93 27.27
CA ILE A 17 -39.32 26.94 26.75
C ILE A 17 -39.92 26.44 25.44
N SER A 18 -41.25 26.45 25.45
CA SER A 18 -42.23 26.20 24.40
C SER A 18 -42.61 27.50 23.67
N CYS A 19 -42.91 27.38 22.38
CA CYS A 19 -43.82 28.21 21.56
C CYS A 19 -44.09 27.38 20.29
N GLY A 20 -45.28 27.18 19.72
CA GLY A 20 -46.63 27.71 19.93
C GLY A 20 -47.36 27.73 18.57
N GLY A 21 -48.50 27.05 18.46
CA GLY A 21 -49.49 27.11 17.35
C GLY A 21 -49.36 26.00 16.28
N GLY A 22 -50.38 25.24 15.87
CA GLY A 22 -51.83 25.25 16.08
C GLY A 22 -52.54 24.96 14.74
N GLY A 23 -53.23 23.81 14.62
CA GLY A 23 -54.13 23.51 13.48
C GLY A 23 -54.12 22.04 13.05
N GLY A 24 -55.14 21.28 13.44
CA GLY A 24 -55.30 19.86 13.11
C GLY A 24 -55.99 19.57 11.78
N GLY A 25 -55.79 18.35 11.29
CA GLY A 25 -56.46 17.77 10.13
C GLY A 25 -56.02 16.33 9.94
N ASP A 26 -56.81 15.38 10.44
CA ASP A 26 -56.64 13.95 10.17
C ASP A 26 -56.89 13.67 8.69
N SER A 27 -55.95 12.98 8.05
CA SER A 27 -56.17 12.20 6.83
C SER A 27 -55.05 11.17 6.71
N SER A 28 -55.36 9.95 7.12
CA SER A 28 -54.61 8.74 6.82
C SER A 28 -54.36 8.58 5.32
N ALA A 29 -53.09 8.58 4.90
CA ALA A 29 -52.66 7.97 3.64
C ALA A 29 -51.12 7.84 3.56
N LEU A 30 -50.71 6.63 3.19
CA LEU A 30 -49.41 6.24 2.62
C LEU A 30 -48.16 6.30 3.48
N LEU A 31 -47.91 5.14 4.09
CA LEU A 31 -46.62 4.51 4.28
C LEU A 31 -45.69 4.70 3.04
N MET A 32 -44.81 5.70 3.07
CA MET A 32 -43.57 5.68 2.30
C MET A 32 -42.44 5.27 3.24
N LEU A 33 -42.01 4.02 3.09
CA LEU A 33 -40.81 3.48 3.71
C LEU A 33 -39.60 4.10 3.01
N LEU A 34 -39.22 5.33 3.39
CA LEU A 34 -37.86 5.81 3.14
C LEU A 34 -36.94 5.09 4.10
N GLY A 35 -36.21 4.10 3.58
CA GLY A 35 -35.03 3.54 4.23
C GLY A 35 -33.97 4.63 4.37
N ALA A 36 -34.06 5.40 5.45
CA ALA A 36 -32.96 6.24 5.90
C ALA A 36 -31.83 5.31 6.32
N ALA A 37 -30.80 5.22 5.48
CA ALA A 37 -29.50 4.73 5.88
C ALA A 37 -29.06 5.51 7.11
N GLY A 38 -29.11 4.87 8.27
CA GLY A 38 -28.63 5.43 9.51
C GLY A 38 -27.15 5.77 9.36
N ILE A 39 -26.85 7.06 9.25
CA ILE A 39 -25.51 7.59 9.48
C ILE A 39 -25.31 7.47 10.99
N ALA A 40 -24.81 6.30 11.41
CA ALA A 40 -24.25 6.16 12.74
C ALA A 40 -22.99 7.04 12.75
N ALA A 41 -23.10 8.20 13.37
CA ALA A 41 -21.95 8.92 13.89
C ALA A 41 -21.30 8.01 14.94
N GLY A 42 -20.37 7.17 14.47
CA GLY A 42 -19.59 6.28 15.30
C GLY A 42 -18.68 7.09 16.21
N SER A 43 -18.98 7.03 17.50
CA SER A 43 -18.11 7.44 18.59
C SER A 43 -16.69 6.92 18.39
N ALA A 44 -15.73 7.77 18.72
CA ALA A 44 -14.31 7.45 18.79
C ALA A 44 -14.06 6.15 19.57
N ASP A 45 -13.76 5.09 18.84
CA ASP A 45 -13.01 3.97 19.38
C ASP A 45 -11.86 3.66 18.42
N SER A 46 -10.77 4.42 18.56
CA SER A 46 -9.52 4.20 17.84
C SER A 46 -8.80 2.91 18.32
N ALA A 47 -9.27 2.24 19.38
CA ALA A 47 -8.60 1.08 19.95
C ALA A 47 -9.01 -0.28 19.32
N SER A 48 -10.04 -0.32 18.47
CA SER A 48 -10.74 -1.56 18.08
C SER A 48 -10.10 -2.41 16.96
N GLY A 49 -8.86 -2.14 16.55
CA GLY A 49 -8.22 -2.82 15.42
C GLY A 49 -8.45 -2.17 14.04
N PRO A 50 -7.86 -2.74 12.97
CA PRO A 50 -8.05 -2.27 11.59
C PRO A 50 -9.51 -2.25 11.16
N CYS A 51 -9.89 -1.26 10.34
CA CYS A 51 -11.25 -1.11 9.81
C CYS A 51 -11.23 -1.04 8.29
N MET A 52 -11.91 -2.00 7.66
CA MET A 52 -11.98 -2.13 6.20
C MET A 52 -13.41 -2.43 5.75
N LEU A 53 -13.84 -1.74 4.69
CA LEU A 53 -15.00 -2.10 3.89
C LEU A 53 -14.49 -2.81 2.64
N THR A 54 -14.86 -4.07 2.46
CA THR A 54 -14.43 -4.87 1.32
C THR A 54 -15.56 -5.05 0.31
N THR A 55 -15.21 -5.11 -0.97
CA THR A 55 -16.13 -5.41 -2.06
C THR A 55 -15.46 -6.35 -3.04
N GLN A 56 -16.17 -7.39 -3.49
CA GLN A 56 -15.73 -8.29 -4.54
C GLN A 56 -16.85 -8.47 -5.57
N LYS A 57 -16.51 -8.30 -6.85
CA LYS A 57 -17.47 -8.38 -7.96
C LYS A 57 -16.80 -8.93 -9.22
N THR A 58 -17.61 -9.56 -10.07
CA THR A 58 -17.23 -9.83 -11.46
C THR A 58 -17.69 -8.68 -12.34
N ILE A 59 -16.79 -8.10 -13.14
CA ILE A 59 -17.08 -6.98 -14.03
C ILE A 59 -16.81 -7.42 -15.47
N ALA A 60 -17.70 -7.09 -16.40
CA ALA A 60 -17.53 -7.44 -17.81
C ALA A 60 -17.39 -6.19 -18.70
N ALA A 61 -16.49 -6.26 -19.68
CA ALA A 61 -16.32 -5.25 -20.73
C ALA A 61 -17.26 -5.52 -21.90
N ASN A 62 -18.44 -4.88 -21.89
CA ASN A 62 -19.50 -5.11 -22.88
C ASN A 62 -20.05 -3.82 -23.53
N ASN A 63 -19.65 -2.63 -23.05
CA ASN A 63 -20.16 -1.36 -23.52
C ASN A 63 -19.23 -0.77 -24.58
N GLY A 64 -19.66 -0.65 -25.83
CA GLY A 64 -18.79 -0.22 -26.92
C GLY A 64 -19.18 -0.89 -28.24
N PRO A 65 -18.37 -0.77 -29.31
CA PRO A 65 -16.89 -0.69 -29.28
C PRO A 65 -16.26 0.70 -29.44
N VAL A 66 -15.02 0.84 -28.94
CA VAL A 66 -14.02 1.78 -29.49
C VAL A 66 -13.28 1.06 -30.61
N ALA A 67 -13.62 1.40 -31.85
CA ALA A 67 -13.08 0.74 -33.03
C ALA A 67 -11.56 0.92 -33.15
N ASP A 68 -10.87 -0.14 -33.55
CA ASP A 68 -9.43 -0.16 -33.86
C ASP A 68 -8.50 0.35 -32.73
N TYR A 69 -8.95 0.31 -31.47
CA TYR A 69 -8.17 0.77 -30.32
C TYR A 69 -6.82 0.06 -30.17
N TYR A 70 -6.78 -1.25 -30.40
CA TYR A 70 -5.55 -2.06 -30.33
C TYR A 70 -4.85 -2.20 -31.69
N GLY A 71 -5.34 -1.51 -32.72
CA GLY A 71 -4.90 -1.68 -34.10
C GLY A 71 -5.40 -2.97 -34.78
N ALA A 72 -5.19 -3.06 -36.10
CA ALA A 72 -5.57 -4.21 -36.93
C ALA A 72 -7.06 -4.63 -36.80
N GLY A 73 -7.97 -3.67 -36.64
CA GLY A 73 -9.41 -3.88 -36.50
C GLY A 73 -9.86 -4.33 -35.11
N LYS A 74 -8.96 -4.38 -34.13
CA LYS A 74 -9.24 -4.89 -32.78
C LYS A 74 -9.77 -3.78 -31.88
N SER A 75 -10.97 -3.99 -31.34
CA SER A 75 -11.70 -2.97 -30.57
C SER A 75 -11.58 -3.14 -29.05
N LEU A 76 -11.70 -2.02 -28.34
CA LEU A 76 -11.85 -1.95 -26.87
C LEU A 76 -13.33 -1.82 -26.50
N TYR A 77 -13.73 -2.43 -25.39
CA TYR A 77 -15.05 -2.31 -24.79
C TYR A 77 -14.90 -1.83 -23.35
N TYR A 78 -15.77 -0.91 -22.96
CA TYR A 78 -15.87 -0.40 -21.60
C TYR A 78 -16.66 -1.35 -20.71
N SER A 79 -16.34 -1.38 -19.42
CA SER A 79 -17.24 -1.95 -18.41
C SER A 79 -18.17 -0.89 -17.83
N SER A 80 -19.05 -1.32 -16.92
CA SER A 80 -19.84 -0.38 -16.12
C SER A 80 -18.97 0.23 -15.02
N PRO A 81 -18.99 1.57 -14.84
CA PRO A 81 -18.34 2.27 -13.74
C PRO A 81 -18.60 1.66 -12.36
N GLN A 82 -17.55 1.45 -11.58
CA GLN A 82 -17.63 1.10 -10.16
C GLN A 82 -17.45 2.36 -9.32
N SER A 83 -18.50 2.77 -8.60
CA SER A 83 -18.43 3.95 -7.73
C SER A 83 -17.91 3.62 -6.33
N PHE A 84 -17.22 4.57 -5.73
CA PHE A 84 -16.79 4.54 -4.34
C PHE A 84 -16.57 5.96 -3.80
N SER A 85 -16.47 6.09 -2.48
CA SER A 85 -16.18 7.36 -1.82
C SER A 85 -14.84 7.27 -1.10
N ALA A 86 -13.99 8.28 -1.28
CA ALA A 86 -12.74 8.45 -0.55
C ALA A 86 -12.64 9.89 -0.03
N GLY A 87 -12.07 10.07 1.16
CA GLY A 87 -11.94 11.36 1.83
C GLY A 87 -11.68 11.24 3.33
N PRO A 88 -12.04 12.23 4.16
CA PRO A 88 -11.71 12.24 5.59
C PRO A 88 -12.17 11.00 6.37
N SER A 89 -13.40 10.53 6.13
CA SER A 89 -13.96 9.35 6.81
C SER A 89 -13.47 8.03 6.23
N ASN A 90 -13.02 8.05 4.98
CA ASN A 90 -12.56 6.89 4.23
C ASN A 90 -11.24 7.24 3.53
N PRO A 91 -10.12 7.28 4.28
CA PRO A 91 -8.90 7.94 3.83
C PRO A 91 -8.19 7.20 2.71
N SER A 92 -8.49 5.94 2.44
CA SER A 92 -7.84 5.16 1.39
C SER A 92 -8.84 4.24 0.71
N ALA A 93 -8.61 4.04 -0.58
CA ALA A 93 -9.30 3.04 -1.39
C ALA A 93 -8.25 2.31 -2.24
N ILE A 94 -8.12 1.01 -2.01
CA ILE A 94 -7.22 0.10 -2.69
C ILE A 94 -8.04 -0.83 -3.57
N PHE A 95 -7.54 -1.10 -4.76
CA PHE A 95 -8.18 -1.91 -5.76
C PHE A 95 -7.22 -3.01 -6.19
N TYR A 96 -7.81 -4.15 -6.50
CA TYR A 96 -7.10 -5.27 -7.08
C TYR A 96 -7.98 -5.91 -8.13
N ILE A 97 -7.37 -6.16 -9.28
CA ILE A 97 -8.04 -6.65 -10.46
C ILE A 97 -7.34 -7.94 -10.85
N GLU A 98 -8.11 -9.01 -11.04
CA GLU A 98 -7.64 -10.25 -11.66
C GLU A 98 -8.33 -10.42 -13.02
N GLN A 99 -7.59 -10.91 -14.00
CA GLN A 99 -8.08 -11.23 -15.32
C GLN A 99 -7.45 -12.52 -15.85
N SER A 100 -8.19 -13.26 -16.67
CA SER A 100 -7.65 -14.39 -17.42
C SER A 100 -7.03 -13.90 -18.73
N HIS A 101 -5.75 -14.19 -18.95
CA HIS A 101 -5.02 -13.81 -20.16
C HIS A 101 -5.44 -14.67 -21.37
N SER A 102 -6.51 -14.29 -22.07
CA SER A 102 -6.87 -14.91 -23.36
C SER A 102 -6.16 -14.27 -24.57
N PHE A 103 -5.50 -13.13 -24.37
CA PHE A 103 -4.93 -12.29 -25.44
C PHE A 103 -3.41 -12.08 -25.23
N THR A 104 -2.60 -13.00 -25.77
CA THR A 104 -1.14 -13.05 -25.59
C THR A 104 -0.38 -13.01 -26.93
N GLY A 105 0.92 -12.69 -26.87
CA GLY A 105 1.82 -12.77 -28.03
C GLY A 105 1.40 -11.85 -29.17
N ALA A 106 1.17 -12.40 -30.36
CA ALA A 106 0.75 -11.62 -31.54
C ALA A 106 -0.66 -11.01 -31.41
N ASP A 107 -1.48 -11.51 -30.47
CA ASP A 107 -2.76 -10.91 -30.10
C ASP A 107 -2.73 -10.35 -28.68
N PHE A 108 -1.76 -9.47 -28.41
CA PHE A 108 -1.67 -8.77 -27.12
C PHE A 108 -2.69 -7.64 -27.03
N ARG A 109 -3.65 -7.78 -26.11
CA ARG A 109 -4.68 -6.76 -25.82
C ARG A 109 -4.81 -6.61 -24.31
N PRO A 110 -4.05 -5.70 -23.69
CA PRO A 110 -4.06 -5.54 -22.26
C PRO A 110 -5.33 -4.86 -21.78
N VAL A 111 -5.60 -4.97 -20.48
CA VAL A 111 -6.72 -4.27 -19.85
C VAL A 111 -6.30 -2.88 -19.45
N HIS A 112 -7.19 -1.93 -19.72
CA HIS A 112 -7.04 -0.54 -19.34
C HIS A 112 -8.01 -0.24 -18.22
N TYR A 113 -7.60 0.58 -17.26
CA TYR A 113 -8.52 1.08 -16.25
C TYR A 113 -8.38 2.59 -16.15
N TYR A 114 -9.51 3.26 -15.95
CA TYR A 114 -9.54 4.71 -15.78
C TYR A 114 -10.28 5.07 -14.51
N PHE A 115 -9.71 6.02 -13.79
CA PHE A 115 -10.39 6.66 -12.67
C PHE A 115 -11.05 7.93 -13.17
N TYR A 116 -12.20 8.28 -12.59
CA TYR A 116 -12.86 9.56 -12.84
C TYR A 116 -13.52 10.09 -11.58
N ASN A 117 -13.52 11.41 -11.47
CA ASN A 117 -14.27 12.12 -10.43
C ASN A 117 -15.73 12.32 -10.84
N PHE A 118 -16.55 12.86 -9.92
CA PHE A 118 -17.95 13.19 -10.20
C PHE A 118 -18.16 14.18 -11.37
N SER A 119 -17.15 15.01 -11.67
CA SER A 119 -17.17 15.94 -12.81
C SER A 119 -16.83 15.28 -14.15
N GLY A 120 -16.55 13.96 -14.16
CA GLY A 120 -16.18 13.21 -15.37
C GLY A 120 -14.73 13.42 -15.82
N THR A 121 -13.89 14.08 -15.03
CA THR A 121 -12.45 14.20 -15.33
C THR A 121 -11.80 12.84 -15.14
N ASN A 122 -11.35 12.24 -16.24
CA ASN A 122 -10.65 10.96 -16.21
C ASN A 122 -9.14 11.14 -15.97
N PHE A 123 -8.52 10.10 -15.44
CA PHE A 123 -7.07 9.98 -15.33
C PHE A 123 -6.67 8.50 -15.24
N SER A 124 -5.48 8.19 -15.75
CA SER A 124 -4.83 6.92 -15.49
C SER A 124 -3.93 7.07 -14.28
N ASN A 125 -3.94 6.08 -13.40
CA ASN A 125 -3.03 6.06 -12.27
C ASN A 125 -1.63 5.60 -12.70
N ARG A 126 -0.67 5.53 -11.75
CA ARG A 126 0.72 5.15 -12.05
C ARG A 126 0.82 3.81 -12.81
N GLU A 127 -0.06 2.85 -12.55
CA GLU A 127 0.01 1.49 -13.11
C GLU A 127 -0.81 1.32 -14.40
N GLY A 128 -1.11 2.40 -15.14
CA GLY A 128 -2.24 2.58 -16.08
C GLY A 128 -2.62 1.50 -17.13
N ILE A 129 -1.93 0.37 -17.21
CA ILE A 129 -2.29 -0.81 -18.02
C ILE A 129 -2.01 -2.09 -17.23
N ILE A 130 -2.94 -3.05 -17.29
CA ILE A 130 -2.76 -4.41 -16.78
C ILE A 130 -2.24 -5.29 -17.92
N ALA A 131 -0.92 -5.47 -17.96
CA ALA A 131 -0.24 -6.34 -18.92
C ALA A 131 -0.14 -7.82 -18.47
N GLY A 132 -0.48 -8.11 -17.21
CA GLY A 132 -0.54 -9.46 -16.63
C GLY A 132 -1.95 -9.86 -16.19
N GLN A 133 -2.07 -10.97 -15.48
CA GLN A 133 -3.30 -11.50 -14.90
C GLN A 133 -3.76 -10.70 -13.69
N HIS A 134 -2.92 -9.86 -13.09
CA HIS A 134 -3.28 -9.11 -11.90
C HIS A 134 -2.72 -7.68 -11.93
N ALA A 135 -3.42 -6.75 -11.28
CA ALA A 135 -2.89 -5.43 -10.96
C ALA A 135 -3.47 -4.93 -9.63
N THR A 136 -2.68 -4.12 -8.94
CA THR A 136 -3.11 -3.30 -7.81
C THR A 136 -3.08 -1.83 -8.20
N SER A 137 -3.97 -1.04 -7.62
CA SER A 137 -3.88 0.41 -7.66
C SER A 137 -4.51 0.99 -6.39
N MET A 138 -4.24 2.25 -6.09
CA MET A 138 -4.96 2.96 -5.04
C MET A 138 -5.17 4.43 -5.38
N ILE A 139 -6.21 4.99 -4.78
CA ILE A 139 -6.49 6.42 -4.92
C ILE A 139 -5.67 7.22 -3.92
N GLY A 140 -4.78 8.07 -4.46
CA GLY A 140 -3.91 8.96 -3.71
C GLY A 140 -2.59 8.31 -3.30
N TYR A 141 -1.60 8.32 -4.21
CA TYR A 141 -0.22 7.90 -3.92
C TYR A 141 0.66 8.98 -3.27
N GLY A 142 0.09 10.13 -2.97
CA GLY A 142 0.76 11.23 -2.31
C GLY A 142 -0.27 12.23 -1.79
N SER A 143 0.18 13.18 -0.99
CA SER A 143 -0.64 14.35 -0.63
C SER A 143 -0.96 15.22 -1.85
N ASN A 144 -0.15 15.06 -2.88
CA ASN A 144 -0.31 15.61 -4.21
C ASN A 144 -0.12 14.50 -5.26
N SER A 145 -0.49 14.79 -6.50
CA SER A 145 -0.39 13.86 -7.63
C SER A 145 0.52 14.35 -8.76
N PHE A 146 1.42 15.29 -8.45
CA PHE A 146 2.11 16.10 -9.44
C PHE A 146 2.99 15.27 -10.40
N HIS A 147 3.76 14.32 -9.86
CA HIS A 147 4.78 13.58 -10.61
C HIS A 147 4.25 12.45 -11.52
N TYR A 148 2.96 12.10 -11.42
CA TYR A 148 2.42 10.95 -12.16
C TYR A 148 1.00 11.16 -12.70
N LEU A 149 0.33 12.26 -12.36
CA LEU A 149 -0.94 12.63 -13.00
C LEU A 149 -0.87 13.99 -13.72
N ALA A 150 0.32 14.63 -13.80
CA ALA A 150 0.51 15.99 -14.31
C ALA A 150 -0.29 17.08 -13.55
N GLY A 151 -0.02 18.35 -13.85
CA GLY A 151 -0.50 19.52 -13.08
C GLY A 151 -2.01 19.82 -13.12
N GLY A 152 -2.86 18.90 -13.61
CA GLY A 152 -4.31 19.08 -13.74
C GLY A 152 -5.15 17.93 -13.21
N ALA A 153 -4.53 16.92 -12.59
CA ALA A 153 -5.26 15.75 -12.15
C ALA A 153 -5.99 15.93 -10.82
N PRO A 154 -7.13 15.23 -10.65
CA PRO A 154 -7.89 15.31 -9.42
C PRO A 154 -7.10 14.64 -8.27
N TYR A 155 -6.74 15.42 -7.27
CA TYR A 155 -6.19 14.92 -6.02
C TYR A 155 -7.32 14.48 -5.08
N VAL A 156 -7.03 13.55 -4.17
CA VAL A 156 -7.97 13.17 -3.13
C VAL A 156 -8.04 14.28 -2.11
N SER A 157 -9.16 15.01 -2.09
CA SER A 157 -9.38 16.04 -1.08
C SER A 157 -9.35 15.40 0.32
N ILE A 158 -8.44 15.91 1.14
CA ILE A 158 -8.27 15.54 2.56
C ILE A 158 -9.28 16.27 3.47
N ALA A 159 -10.05 17.20 2.90
CA ALA A 159 -11.04 18.02 3.61
C ALA A 159 -12.48 17.63 3.31
N THR A 160 -12.75 17.00 2.15
CA THR A 160 -14.11 16.67 1.70
C THR A 160 -14.16 15.27 1.11
N ALA A 161 -15.22 14.52 1.41
CA ALA A 161 -15.48 13.26 0.71
C ALA A 161 -15.70 13.53 -0.78
N SER A 162 -15.06 12.73 -1.63
CA SER A 162 -15.23 12.77 -3.07
C SER A 162 -15.73 11.43 -3.56
N ASN A 163 -16.73 11.47 -4.45
CA ASN A 163 -17.16 10.31 -5.19
C ASN A 163 -16.22 10.11 -6.37
N TRP A 164 -15.72 8.89 -6.46
CA TRP A 164 -14.83 8.42 -7.49
C TRP A 164 -15.46 7.22 -8.18
N PHE A 165 -14.94 6.96 -9.35
CA PHE A 165 -15.38 5.86 -10.17
C PHE A 165 -14.17 5.23 -10.85
N LEU A 166 -14.29 3.94 -11.13
CA LEU A 166 -13.29 3.15 -11.83
C LEU A 166 -13.99 2.28 -12.87
N ASP A 167 -13.54 2.32 -14.12
CA ASP A 167 -13.91 1.32 -15.12
C ASP A 167 -12.72 0.40 -15.45
N LEU A 168 -13.05 -0.81 -15.88
CA LEU A 168 -12.14 -1.84 -16.38
C LEU A 168 -12.48 -2.13 -17.83
N ASN A 169 -11.56 -1.90 -18.74
CA ASN A 169 -11.84 -1.87 -20.18
C ASN A 169 -10.92 -2.85 -20.88
N GLY A 170 -11.48 -3.63 -21.79
CA GLY A 170 -10.76 -4.70 -22.47
C GLY A 170 -11.52 -5.20 -23.69
N PRO A 171 -11.12 -6.33 -24.26
CA PRO A 171 -11.87 -6.97 -25.34
C PRO A 171 -13.30 -7.36 -24.91
N VAL A 172 -14.22 -7.47 -25.88
CA VAL A 172 -15.62 -7.82 -25.61
C VAL A 172 -15.76 -9.11 -24.83
N GLY A 173 -16.65 -9.13 -23.83
CA GLY A 173 -16.93 -10.31 -23.03
C GLY A 173 -15.81 -10.68 -22.05
N THR A 174 -14.73 -9.89 -21.96
CA THR A 174 -13.70 -10.11 -20.95
C THR A 174 -14.30 -9.90 -19.56
N SER A 175 -14.02 -10.84 -18.67
CA SER A 175 -14.53 -10.88 -17.29
C SER A 175 -13.37 -10.63 -16.32
N PHE A 176 -13.53 -9.64 -15.45
CA PHE A 176 -12.55 -9.23 -14.45
C PHE A 176 -13.06 -9.57 -13.06
N GLN A 177 -12.21 -10.17 -12.23
CA GLN A 177 -12.48 -10.23 -10.79
C GLN A 177 -11.97 -8.94 -10.16
N PHE A 178 -12.89 -8.12 -9.69
CA PHE A 178 -12.60 -6.87 -9.03
C PHE A 178 -12.74 -7.02 -7.52
N LYS A 179 -11.69 -6.69 -6.78
CA LYS A 179 -11.66 -6.62 -5.33
C LYS A 179 -11.29 -5.20 -4.91
N GLN A 180 -11.94 -4.69 -3.88
CA GLN A 180 -11.72 -3.35 -3.36
C GLN A 180 -11.71 -3.38 -1.84
N THR A 181 -10.80 -2.60 -1.25
CA THR A 181 -10.73 -2.35 0.17
C THR A 181 -10.69 -0.85 0.44
N ILE A 182 -11.64 -0.36 1.23
CA ILE A 182 -11.73 1.03 1.67
C ILE A 182 -11.49 1.10 3.17
N GLY A 183 -10.58 1.95 3.63
CA GLY A 183 -10.40 2.20 5.06
C GLY A 183 -11.65 2.85 5.66
N CYS A 184 -12.12 2.38 6.82
CA CYS A 184 -13.25 2.99 7.54
C CYS A 184 -12.88 3.66 8.87
N LYS A 185 -11.59 3.75 9.20
CA LYS A 185 -11.11 4.65 10.26
C LYS A 185 -10.96 6.05 9.66
N PRO A 186 -11.59 7.09 10.22
CA PRO A 186 -11.38 8.46 9.79
C PRO A 186 -9.90 8.88 9.94
N ALA A 187 -9.44 9.73 9.02
CA ALA A 187 -8.15 10.40 9.14
C ALA A 187 -8.09 11.26 10.40
N THR A 188 -6.96 11.21 11.09
CA THR A 188 -6.68 12.09 12.24
C THR A 188 -6.53 13.54 11.78
N ASP A 189 -6.67 14.49 12.69
CA ASP A 189 -6.56 15.92 12.33
C ASP A 189 -5.20 16.25 11.70
N ASP A 190 -4.10 15.70 12.24
CA ASP A 190 -2.77 15.90 11.68
C ASP A 190 -2.59 15.26 10.29
N GLU A 191 -3.32 14.19 9.96
CA GLU A 191 -3.38 13.60 8.60
C GLU A 191 -4.19 14.45 7.64
N ARG A 192 -5.31 15.03 8.09
CA ARG A 192 -6.16 15.90 7.27
C ARG A 192 -5.54 17.25 6.95
N PHE A 193 -4.63 17.73 7.80
CA PHE A 193 -3.95 19.02 7.62
C PHE A 193 -2.46 18.85 7.30
N PHE A 194 -2.05 17.67 6.84
CA PHE A 194 -0.70 17.43 6.37
C PHE A 194 -0.42 18.26 5.10
N SER A 195 0.77 18.83 5.04
CA SER A 195 1.31 19.53 3.88
C SER A 195 2.77 19.13 3.70
N THR A 196 3.19 18.93 2.46
CA THR A 196 4.58 18.58 2.14
C THR A 196 5.52 19.77 2.32
N GLU A 197 6.71 19.48 2.80
CA GLU A 197 7.88 20.34 2.67
C GLU A 197 8.38 20.32 1.21
N ASN A 198 8.83 21.48 0.72
CA ASN A 198 9.42 21.60 -0.61
C ASN A 198 10.80 22.25 -0.50
N LEU A 199 11.70 21.55 0.19
CA LEU A 199 13.10 21.95 0.36
C LEU A 199 13.98 21.21 -0.65
N SER A 200 15.02 21.87 -1.14
CA SER A 200 15.96 21.30 -2.10
C SER A 200 17.10 20.48 -1.45
N SER A 201 16.87 19.88 -0.28
CA SER A 201 17.87 19.18 0.52
C SER A 201 17.55 17.69 0.72
N SER A 202 18.56 16.89 1.06
CA SER A 202 18.40 15.46 1.36
C SER A 202 17.54 15.18 2.60
N THR A 203 17.36 16.17 3.46
CA THR A 203 16.54 16.07 4.69
C THR A 203 15.10 16.53 4.50
N ASN A 204 14.64 16.78 3.27
CA ASN A 204 13.29 17.24 3.00
C ASN A 204 12.25 16.26 3.55
N GLY A 205 11.25 16.75 4.29
CA GLY A 205 10.21 15.93 4.91
C GLY A 205 10.66 15.08 6.12
N LEU A 206 11.95 15.06 6.46
CA LEU A 206 12.45 14.26 7.60
C LEU A 206 12.21 14.91 8.97
N SER A 207 11.74 16.17 8.99
CA SER A 207 11.43 16.90 10.23
C SER A 207 10.03 16.60 10.77
N LYS A 208 9.18 15.95 9.95
CA LYS A 208 7.79 15.68 10.28
C LYS A 208 7.68 14.86 11.57
N THR A 209 6.84 15.35 12.47
CA THR A 209 6.39 14.61 13.65
C THR A 209 4.87 14.45 13.60
N TRP A 210 4.40 13.20 13.67
CA TRP A 210 2.98 12.87 13.82
C TRP A 210 2.58 12.92 15.29
N SER A 211 1.47 13.60 15.60
CA SER A 211 0.98 13.78 16.96
C SER A 211 0.33 12.52 17.54
N THR A 212 -0.17 11.65 16.66
CA THR A 212 -0.87 10.42 17.03
C THR A 212 -0.07 9.19 16.59
N THR A 213 0.09 8.23 17.49
CA THR A 213 0.68 6.93 17.16
C THR A 213 -0.41 6.00 16.64
N LYS A 214 -0.20 5.41 15.46
CA LYS A 214 -1.05 4.34 14.94
C LYS A 214 -0.43 2.97 15.18
N LYS A 215 -1.21 1.91 14.97
CA LYS A 215 -0.78 0.53 15.08
C LYS A 215 -1.00 -0.22 13.78
N ILE A 216 -0.10 -1.15 13.45
CA ILE A 216 -0.28 -2.15 12.39
C ILE A 216 -0.01 -3.53 12.99
N ASN A 217 -0.93 -4.46 12.74
CA ASN A 217 -0.70 -5.88 13.05
C ASN A 217 0.13 -6.48 11.92
N VAL A 218 1.13 -7.29 12.27
CA VAL A 218 2.00 -8.00 11.33
C VAL A 218 1.95 -9.48 11.64
N ASN A 219 1.58 -10.28 10.66
CA ASN A 219 1.51 -11.73 10.77
C ASN A 219 2.72 -12.35 10.07
N VAL A 220 3.68 -12.83 10.85
CA VAL A 220 4.88 -13.50 10.35
C VAL A 220 4.58 -14.97 10.13
N ILE A 221 4.81 -15.47 8.93
CA ILE A 221 4.51 -16.84 8.51
C ILE A 221 5.82 -17.51 8.08
N PHE A 222 6.39 -18.36 8.95
CA PHE A 222 7.58 -19.13 8.55
C PHE A 222 7.18 -20.31 7.67
N LEU A 223 7.86 -20.49 6.54
CA LEU A 223 7.76 -21.70 5.72
C LEU A 223 8.58 -22.85 6.31
N ASN A 224 8.45 -24.03 5.72
CA ASN A 224 8.92 -25.26 6.34
C ASN A 224 10.45 -25.34 6.48
N ASN A 225 11.25 -24.80 5.56
CA ASN A 225 12.71 -24.77 5.66
C ASN A 225 13.28 -23.34 5.73
N SER A 226 12.43 -22.34 6.00
CA SER A 226 12.81 -20.93 5.86
C SER A 226 13.83 -20.44 6.87
N TYR A 227 13.84 -21.02 8.07
CA TYR A 227 14.77 -20.67 9.13
C TYR A 227 14.88 -21.77 10.17
N GLN A 228 16.07 -21.91 10.77
CA GLN A 228 16.38 -22.98 11.73
C GLN A 228 15.42 -22.98 12.93
N THR A 229 15.16 -21.80 13.50
CA THR A 229 14.24 -21.63 14.64
C THR A 229 13.10 -20.69 14.24
N LYS A 230 11.91 -21.25 13.98
CA LYS A 230 10.74 -20.52 13.49
C LYS A 230 9.98 -19.82 14.62
N THR A 231 10.62 -18.86 15.27
CA THR A 231 10.02 -18.07 16.37
C THR A 231 10.31 -16.59 16.18
N LEU A 232 9.48 -15.72 16.76
CA LEU A 232 9.74 -14.27 16.73
C LEU A 232 11.04 -13.91 17.48
N GLU A 233 11.38 -14.66 18.54
CA GLU A 233 12.60 -14.43 19.32
C GLU A 233 13.86 -14.70 18.49
N ALA A 234 13.84 -15.75 17.66
CA ALA A 234 14.99 -16.12 16.83
C ALA A 234 15.34 -15.05 15.77
N ILE A 235 14.36 -14.24 15.35
CA ILE A 235 14.56 -13.14 14.40
C ILE A 235 14.41 -11.76 15.07
N LYS A 236 14.54 -11.69 16.40
CA LYS A 236 14.29 -10.47 17.17
C LYS A 236 15.06 -9.24 16.64
N PRO A 237 16.35 -9.31 16.27
CA PRO A 237 17.05 -8.15 15.70
C PRO A 237 16.39 -7.60 14.42
N ALA A 238 15.83 -8.47 13.56
CA ALA A 238 15.10 -8.06 12.37
C ALA A 238 13.80 -7.32 12.75
N LEU A 239 13.05 -7.88 13.71
CA LEU A 239 11.80 -7.29 14.19
C LEU A 239 12.02 -5.95 14.91
N ASP A 240 13.10 -5.83 15.69
CA ASP A 240 13.48 -4.59 16.36
C ASP A 240 13.87 -3.51 15.35
N ARG A 241 14.63 -3.87 14.31
CA ARG A 241 14.97 -2.93 13.22
C ARG A 241 13.73 -2.48 12.47
N PHE A 242 12.84 -3.40 12.12
CA PHE A 242 11.58 -3.08 11.44
C PHE A 242 10.70 -2.14 12.30
N LYS A 243 10.55 -2.44 13.60
CA LYS A 243 9.88 -1.55 14.57
C LYS A 243 10.50 -0.17 14.61
N MET A 244 11.83 -0.10 14.72
CA MET A 244 12.54 1.17 14.80
C MET A 244 12.27 2.06 13.58
N LEU A 245 12.28 1.48 12.37
CA LEU A 245 12.03 2.22 11.14
C LEU A 245 10.61 2.82 11.08
N TYR A 246 9.60 2.09 11.54
CA TYR A 246 8.20 2.55 11.53
C TYR A 246 7.84 3.43 12.75
N ALA A 247 8.59 3.32 13.84
CA ALA A 247 8.40 4.14 15.03
C ALA A 247 9.01 5.55 14.93
N GLN A 248 9.75 5.86 13.86
CA GLN A 248 10.30 7.20 13.61
C GLN A 248 9.20 8.26 13.65
N ASN A 249 9.51 9.48 14.10
CA ASN A 249 8.54 10.57 14.19
C ASN A 249 7.83 10.87 12.86
N THR A 250 8.52 10.64 11.74
CA THR A 250 8.02 10.83 10.37
C THR A 250 6.97 9.80 9.94
N VAL A 251 6.78 8.72 10.71
CA VAL A 251 5.78 7.66 10.46
C VAL A 251 4.88 7.44 11.69
N ASN A 252 5.48 7.30 12.88
CA ASN A 252 4.84 7.10 14.17
C ASN A 252 3.80 5.97 14.17
N VAL A 253 4.25 4.78 13.75
CA VAL A 253 3.47 3.54 13.71
C VAL A 253 4.14 2.47 14.57
N THR A 254 3.36 1.88 15.47
CA THR A 254 3.78 0.72 16.27
C THR A 254 3.40 -0.58 15.55
N LEU A 255 4.36 -1.48 15.41
CA LEU A 255 4.14 -2.81 14.83
C LEU A 255 3.89 -3.86 15.93
N VAL A 256 2.85 -4.67 15.76
CA VAL A 256 2.49 -5.77 16.66
C VAL A 256 2.58 -7.09 15.90
N PHE A 257 3.50 -7.95 16.30
CA PHE A 257 3.79 -9.20 15.60
C PHE A 257 3.00 -10.38 16.16
N SER A 258 2.42 -11.18 15.27
CA SER A 258 1.94 -12.53 15.50
C SER A 258 2.75 -13.54 14.67
N LEU A 259 2.57 -14.83 14.97
CA LEU A 259 3.32 -15.90 14.33
C LEU A 259 2.40 -17.02 13.84
N LYS A 260 2.69 -17.49 12.63
CA LYS A 260 2.20 -18.73 12.05
C LYS A 260 3.37 -19.49 11.43
N THR A 261 3.18 -20.78 11.20
CA THR A 261 4.16 -21.63 10.55
C THR A 261 3.45 -22.53 9.54
N SER A 262 4.03 -22.67 8.35
CA SER A 262 3.68 -23.72 7.41
C SER A 262 4.65 -24.89 7.54
N SER A 263 4.13 -26.10 7.46
CA SER A 263 4.92 -27.33 7.31
C SER A 263 4.83 -27.91 5.90
N ASP A 264 4.26 -27.16 4.95
CA ASP A 264 4.09 -27.61 3.58
C ASP A 264 5.46 -27.69 2.88
N PRO A 265 5.91 -28.89 2.47
CA PRO A 265 7.21 -29.06 1.82
C PRO A 265 7.23 -28.50 0.39
N GLU A 266 6.07 -28.22 -0.23
CA GLU A 266 6.01 -27.65 -1.57
C GLU A 266 6.78 -26.33 -1.66
N PHE A 267 6.71 -25.52 -0.61
CA PHE A 267 7.33 -24.20 -0.54
C PHE A 267 8.66 -24.20 0.22
N ASN A 268 9.34 -25.36 0.25
CA ASN A 268 10.74 -25.39 0.67
C ASN A 268 11.62 -24.58 -0.28
N GLU A 269 11.26 -24.55 -1.56
CA GLU A 269 11.92 -23.73 -2.56
C GLU A 269 10.85 -22.93 -3.29
N ILE A 270 11.06 -21.62 -3.42
CA ILE A 270 10.21 -20.80 -4.29
C ILE A 270 10.88 -20.77 -5.65
N SER A 271 10.39 -21.61 -6.56
CA SER A 271 11.00 -21.85 -7.88
C SER A 271 10.71 -20.72 -8.87
N ASP A 272 9.64 -19.97 -8.64
CA ASP A 272 9.21 -18.90 -9.52
C ASP A 272 8.45 -17.81 -8.73
N VAL A 273 8.88 -16.56 -8.90
CA VAL A 273 8.28 -15.39 -8.24
C VAL A 273 7.49 -14.48 -9.18
N SER A 274 7.54 -14.72 -10.48
CA SER A 274 7.01 -13.83 -11.52
C SER A 274 5.76 -14.39 -12.21
N SER A 275 5.67 -15.72 -12.29
CA SER A 275 4.56 -16.45 -12.88
C SER A 275 3.24 -16.10 -12.18
N GLU A 276 2.23 -15.94 -13.01
CA GLU A 276 0.86 -15.67 -12.60
C GLU A 276 -0.02 -16.91 -12.71
N ASP A 277 0.59 -18.08 -12.85
CA ASP A 277 -0.11 -19.36 -12.82
C ASP A 277 -0.27 -19.86 -11.38
N THR A 278 -1.49 -19.78 -10.86
CA THR A 278 -1.86 -20.32 -9.53
C THR A 278 -1.63 -21.83 -9.38
N SER A 279 -1.48 -22.56 -10.49
CA SER A 279 -1.24 -24.01 -10.50
C SER A 279 0.23 -24.38 -10.51
N LEU A 280 1.15 -23.42 -10.73
CA LEU A 280 2.58 -23.68 -10.79
C LEU A 280 3.15 -24.10 -9.43
N THR A 281 3.52 -25.37 -9.30
CA THR A 281 4.17 -25.93 -8.10
C THR A 281 5.40 -25.13 -7.68
N GLY A 282 5.47 -24.75 -6.40
CA GLY A 282 6.57 -23.94 -5.87
C GLY A 282 6.54 -22.46 -6.31
N GLY A 283 5.52 -22.04 -7.06
CA GLY A 283 5.33 -20.65 -7.47
C GLY A 283 4.85 -19.76 -6.32
N LEU A 284 5.27 -18.49 -6.32
CA LEU A 284 4.91 -17.52 -5.29
C LEU A 284 3.39 -17.25 -5.25
N LEU A 285 2.74 -17.13 -6.41
CA LEU A 285 1.29 -16.94 -6.45
C LEU A 285 0.56 -18.16 -5.87
N ARG A 286 1.07 -19.36 -6.16
CA ARG A 286 0.54 -20.59 -5.58
C ARG A 286 0.70 -20.60 -4.07
N LEU A 287 1.86 -20.20 -3.54
CA LEU A 287 2.07 -20.03 -2.09
C LEU A 287 0.98 -19.18 -1.47
N TYR A 288 0.75 -17.96 -1.99
CA TYR A 288 -0.22 -17.05 -1.39
C TYR A 288 -1.64 -17.59 -1.49
N THR A 289 -2.02 -18.21 -2.61
CA THR A 289 -3.39 -18.69 -2.83
C THR A 289 -3.71 -19.98 -2.06
N THR A 290 -2.80 -20.96 -2.00
CA THR A 290 -3.04 -22.25 -1.33
C THR A 290 -2.86 -22.19 0.18
N THR A 291 -2.10 -21.20 0.69
CA THR A 291 -1.88 -21.02 2.13
C THR A 291 -2.66 -19.84 2.72
N ALA A 292 -3.75 -19.42 2.07
CA ALA A 292 -4.60 -18.31 2.51
C ALA A 292 -5.10 -18.43 3.97
N SER A 293 -5.24 -19.65 4.49
CA SER A 293 -5.63 -19.92 5.88
C SER A 293 -4.58 -19.53 6.93
N LEU A 294 -3.32 -19.34 6.52
CA LEU A 294 -2.24 -18.83 7.38
C LEU A 294 -2.20 -17.31 7.45
N GLN A 295 -2.87 -16.64 6.51
CA GLN A 295 -2.92 -15.19 6.42
C GLN A 295 -4.00 -14.62 7.35
N ASP A 296 -3.81 -13.38 7.78
CA ASP A 296 -4.81 -12.59 8.50
C ASP A 296 -5.20 -11.40 7.61
N PRO A 297 -6.48 -11.26 7.21
CA PRO A 297 -6.93 -10.14 6.38
C PRO A 297 -6.77 -8.78 7.09
N LYS A 298 -6.57 -8.75 8.41
CA LYS A 298 -6.36 -7.55 9.24
C LYS A 298 -4.90 -7.39 9.67
N ALA A 299 -3.96 -8.04 9.00
CA ALA A 299 -2.54 -7.87 9.25
C ALA A 299 -1.75 -7.73 7.95
N LEU A 300 -0.55 -7.16 8.08
CA LEU A 300 0.49 -7.29 7.07
C LEU A 300 1.02 -8.72 7.12
N ASN A 301 0.74 -9.53 6.11
CA ASN A 301 1.17 -10.92 6.04
C ASN A 301 2.56 -11.02 5.43
N ILE A 302 3.53 -11.52 6.19
CA ILE A 302 4.92 -11.67 5.76
C ILE A 302 5.29 -13.15 5.78
N TYR A 303 5.51 -13.73 4.60
CA TYR A 303 6.12 -15.04 4.50
C TYR A 303 7.63 -14.91 4.65
N ILE A 304 8.20 -15.75 5.51
CA ILE A 304 9.64 -15.94 5.61
C ILE A 304 9.96 -17.23 4.85
N ALA A 305 10.78 -17.10 3.82
CA ALA A 305 11.21 -18.18 2.92
C ALA A 305 12.73 -18.34 2.95
N SER A 306 13.25 -19.50 2.53
CA SER A 306 14.70 -19.73 2.47
C SER A 306 15.32 -18.87 1.37
N GLU A 307 14.95 -19.14 0.12
CA GLU A 307 15.44 -18.45 -1.07
C GLU A 307 14.46 -18.58 -2.24
N ALA A 308 14.65 -17.74 -3.26
CA ALA A 308 14.02 -17.88 -4.56
C ALA A 308 15.03 -18.50 -5.54
N THR A 309 14.75 -19.72 -6.00
CA THR A 309 15.70 -20.48 -6.84
C THR A 309 15.93 -19.76 -8.16
N GLY A 310 17.20 -19.59 -8.55
CA GLY A 310 17.58 -18.95 -9.81
C GLY A 310 17.43 -17.42 -9.84
N GLN A 311 16.97 -16.81 -8.75
CA GLN A 311 16.81 -15.36 -8.61
C GLN A 311 17.89 -14.80 -7.67
N GLY A 312 19.15 -14.92 -8.09
CA GLY A 312 20.31 -14.51 -7.29
C GLY A 312 20.17 -13.06 -6.80
N GLY A 313 20.21 -12.87 -5.48
CA GLY A 313 20.16 -11.54 -4.85
C GLY A 313 18.76 -10.97 -4.59
N LEU A 314 17.67 -11.69 -4.88
CA LEU A 314 16.32 -11.24 -4.51
C LEU A 314 16.11 -11.36 -2.98
N LEU A 315 16.07 -10.22 -2.29
CA LEU A 315 15.93 -10.17 -0.83
C LEU A 315 14.48 -10.35 -0.37
N GLY A 316 13.53 -9.84 -1.14
CA GLY A 316 12.12 -9.88 -0.81
C GLY A 316 11.25 -9.41 -1.98
N ILE A 317 9.94 -9.56 -1.82
CA ILE A 317 8.95 -9.16 -2.80
C ILE A 317 7.58 -8.91 -2.15
N ALA A 318 7.04 -7.71 -2.33
CA ALA A 318 5.64 -7.41 -2.04
C ALA A 318 4.71 -7.98 -3.11
N GLY A 319 3.59 -8.56 -2.70
CA GLY A 319 2.58 -9.12 -3.62
C GLY A 319 1.84 -8.09 -4.48
N GLY A 320 2.00 -6.81 -4.16
CA GLY A 320 1.42 -5.68 -4.89
C GLY A 320 1.88 -4.35 -4.30
N ILE A 321 1.78 -3.29 -5.10
CA ILE A 321 2.02 -1.91 -4.67
C ILE A 321 0.76 -1.10 -4.96
N PRO A 322 -0.08 -0.80 -3.94
CA PRO A 322 -0.06 -1.42 -2.61
C PRO A 322 -0.51 -2.88 -2.65
N GLY A 323 -0.32 -3.60 -1.54
CA GLY A 323 -1.01 -4.86 -1.28
C GLY A 323 -2.51 -4.65 -1.04
N LEU A 324 -3.25 -5.74 -0.84
CA LEU A 324 -4.71 -5.73 -0.69
C LEU A 324 -5.14 -6.21 0.71
N PRO A 325 -5.15 -5.31 1.71
CA PRO A 325 -5.75 -5.58 3.02
C PRO A 325 -7.20 -6.06 2.91
N GLY A 326 -7.68 -6.84 3.87
CA GLY A 326 -9.06 -7.34 3.90
C GLY A 326 -9.31 -8.59 3.07
N PHE A 327 -8.35 -9.00 2.24
CA PHE A 327 -8.41 -10.22 1.44
C PHE A 327 -7.18 -11.09 1.68
N THR A 328 -7.40 -12.40 1.71
CA THR A 328 -6.35 -13.43 1.75
C THR A 328 -6.40 -14.24 0.47
N GLY A 329 -5.31 -14.93 0.13
CA GLY A 329 -5.30 -15.85 -1.01
C GLY A 329 -5.30 -15.16 -2.36
N THR A 330 -4.66 -14.00 -2.47
CA THR A 330 -4.48 -13.25 -3.72
C THR A 330 -3.01 -12.94 -3.95
N LYS A 331 -2.61 -12.56 -5.17
CA LYS A 331 -1.24 -12.10 -5.44
C LYS A 331 -0.83 -10.96 -4.50
N ALA A 332 -1.76 -10.05 -4.22
CA ALA A 332 -1.55 -8.85 -3.40
C ALA A 332 -1.81 -9.04 -1.89
N SER A 333 -2.12 -10.25 -1.43
CA SER A 333 -2.53 -10.49 -0.01
C SER A 333 -1.36 -10.56 0.99
N ALA A 334 -0.14 -10.72 0.49
CA ALA A 334 1.04 -10.91 1.32
C ALA A 334 2.31 -10.40 0.63
N MET A 335 3.41 -10.49 1.36
CA MET A 335 4.77 -10.23 0.92
C MET A 335 5.68 -11.37 1.38
N THR A 336 6.83 -11.55 0.73
CA THR A 336 7.80 -12.59 1.07
C THR A 336 9.18 -11.98 1.29
N VAL A 337 9.89 -12.47 2.31
CA VAL A 337 11.29 -12.13 2.58
C VAL A 337 12.10 -13.42 2.54
N PHE A 338 13.16 -13.43 1.74
CA PHE A 338 14.06 -14.56 1.54
C PHE A 338 15.25 -14.40 2.46
N ILE A 339 15.55 -15.39 3.31
CA ILE A 339 16.54 -15.25 4.39
C ILE A 339 17.98 -15.46 3.92
N GLU A 340 18.22 -16.44 3.05
CA GLU A 340 19.58 -16.80 2.63
C GLU A 340 20.31 -15.69 1.86
N PRO A 341 19.65 -14.88 1.01
CA PRO A 341 20.26 -13.71 0.38
C PRO A 341 20.84 -12.66 1.33
N HIS A 342 20.44 -12.61 2.60
CA HIS A 342 21.00 -11.68 3.59
C HIS A 342 22.24 -12.22 4.30
N ARG A 343 22.60 -13.49 4.09
CA ARG A 343 23.69 -14.15 4.81
C ARG A 343 25.04 -13.66 4.32
N THR A 344 25.77 -12.96 5.19
CA THR A 344 27.16 -12.55 4.90
C THR A 344 28.20 -13.53 5.45
N SER A 345 27.81 -14.43 6.36
CA SER A 345 28.71 -15.41 6.98
C SER A 345 27.99 -16.67 7.48
N GLY A 346 28.77 -17.73 7.77
CA GLY A 346 28.24 -19.01 8.22
C GLY A 346 27.74 -19.91 7.08
N SER A 347 27.17 -21.06 7.43
CA SER A 347 26.64 -22.03 6.45
C SER A 347 25.18 -21.75 6.14
N ALA A 348 24.74 -22.05 4.91
CA ALA A 348 23.33 -21.97 4.53
C ALA A 348 22.44 -22.75 5.51
N GLY A 349 21.26 -22.21 5.83
CA GLY A 349 20.32 -22.80 6.79
C GLY A 349 20.73 -22.72 8.27
N SER A 350 21.91 -22.20 8.60
CA SER A 350 22.30 -21.91 9.98
C SER A 350 21.69 -20.60 10.49
N SER A 351 21.73 -20.36 11.81
CA SER A 351 21.30 -19.08 12.36
C SER A 351 22.09 -17.92 11.75
N LEU A 352 21.39 -16.82 11.46
CA LEU A 352 21.99 -15.60 10.91
C LEU A 352 22.68 -14.80 12.02
N SER A 353 23.71 -14.02 11.65
CA SER A 353 24.30 -13.05 12.57
C SER A 353 23.34 -11.90 12.88
N ASN A 354 23.60 -11.12 13.94
CA ASN A 354 22.77 -9.95 14.24
C ASN A 354 22.80 -8.89 13.13
N SER A 355 23.92 -8.74 12.41
CA SER A 355 24.01 -7.82 11.26
C SER A 355 23.15 -8.31 10.10
N ASP A 356 23.20 -9.62 9.78
CA ASP A 356 22.36 -10.20 8.73
C ASP A 356 20.88 -10.08 9.10
N LEU A 357 20.50 -10.33 10.36
CA LEU A 357 19.12 -10.13 10.84
C LEU A 357 18.70 -8.66 10.81
N THR A 358 19.61 -7.73 11.08
CA THR A 358 19.32 -6.30 10.91
C THR A 358 19.06 -5.97 9.44
N PHE A 359 19.80 -6.59 8.52
CA PHE A 359 19.59 -6.46 7.09
C PHE A 359 18.24 -7.07 6.65
N VAL A 360 17.87 -8.25 7.16
CA VAL A 360 16.52 -8.82 7.01
C VAL A 360 15.46 -7.82 7.48
N GLY A 361 15.68 -7.16 8.62
CA GLY A 361 14.77 -6.13 9.15
C GLY A 361 14.60 -4.91 8.23
N ASN A 362 15.65 -4.50 7.50
CA ASN A 362 15.53 -3.47 6.45
C ASN A 362 14.64 -3.96 5.31
N THR A 363 14.85 -5.19 4.82
CA THR A 363 14.03 -5.76 3.74
C THR A 363 12.58 -5.94 4.16
N MET A 364 12.31 -6.41 5.38
CA MET A 364 10.94 -6.47 5.92
C MET A 364 10.27 -5.09 5.90
N ALA A 365 10.99 -4.04 6.28
CA ALA A 365 10.47 -2.67 6.27
C ALA A 365 10.23 -2.14 4.86
N HIS A 366 11.13 -2.44 3.92
CA HIS A 366 11.08 -2.05 2.51
C HIS A 366 9.88 -2.66 1.80
N GLU A 367 9.79 -3.98 1.85
CA GLU A 367 8.70 -4.70 1.21
C GLU A 367 7.34 -4.42 1.90
N ALA A 368 7.35 -4.09 3.21
CA ALA A 368 6.17 -3.58 3.90
C ALA A 368 5.77 -2.19 3.40
N GLY A 369 6.75 -1.33 3.09
CA GLY A 369 6.52 -0.02 2.49
C GLY A 369 5.80 -0.15 1.15
N HIS A 370 6.26 -1.07 0.30
CA HIS A 370 5.58 -1.46 -0.93
C HIS A 370 4.15 -1.92 -0.70
N PHE A 371 3.95 -2.89 0.20
CA PHE A 371 2.61 -3.37 0.54
C PHE A 371 1.70 -2.23 1.02
N LEU A 372 2.24 -1.25 1.74
CA LEU A 372 1.49 -0.12 2.28
C LEU A 372 1.28 1.02 1.28
N GLY A 373 1.88 0.95 0.09
CA GLY A 373 1.65 1.86 -1.04
C GLY A 373 2.81 2.79 -1.40
N LEU A 374 4.00 2.54 -0.86
CA LEU A 374 5.21 3.29 -1.24
C LEU A 374 5.88 2.67 -2.47
N PHE A 375 6.44 3.50 -3.33
CA PHE A 375 7.27 3.08 -4.46
C PHE A 375 8.74 3.30 -4.16
N HIS A 376 9.59 2.75 -5.04
CA HIS A 376 10.99 3.11 -4.99
C HIS A 376 11.18 4.60 -5.21
N THR A 377 11.97 5.24 -4.35
CA THR A 377 12.34 6.67 -4.54
C THR A 377 13.06 6.88 -5.86
N SER A 378 13.77 5.86 -6.35
CA SER A 378 14.33 5.77 -7.69
C SER A 378 14.47 4.30 -8.08
N GLU A 379 14.05 3.96 -9.29
CA GLU A 379 14.28 2.63 -9.86
C GLU A 379 15.76 2.45 -10.26
N SER A 380 16.16 1.22 -10.61
CA SER A 380 17.56 0.84 -10.88
C SER A 380 18.27 1.66 -11.96
N ALA A 381 17.53 2.20 -12.93
CA ALA A 381 18.09 3.07 -13.97
C ALA A 381 18.32 4.52 -13.50
N GLY A 382 17.80 4.89 -12.31
CA GLY A 382 17.69 6.27 -11.85
C GLY A 382 16.61 7.07 -12.59
N SER A 383 16.52 8.36 -12.26
CA SER A 383 15.50 9.27 -12.80
C SER A 383 16.10 10.44 -13.58
N THR A 384 15.54 10.73 -14.76
CA THR A 384 16.03 11.79 -15.68
C THR A 384 15.32 13.12 -15.52
N SER A 385 14.14 13.17 -14.89
CA SER A 385 13.28 14.37 -14.88
C SER A 385 12.81 14.77 -13.48
N THR A 386 12.89 16.08 -13.20
CA THR A 386 12.28 16.74 -12.03
C THR A 386 10.82 17.14 -12.25
N SER A 387 10.29 17.02 -13.47
CA SER A 387 8.97 17.53 -13.85
C SER A 387 8.19 16.58 -14.77
N GLY A 388 6.87 16.53 -14.61
CA GLY A 388 5.99 15.72 -15.47
C GLY A 388 5.92 14.24 -15.06
N LEU A 389 5.26 13.44 -15.90
CA LEU A 389 5.08 12.00 -15.68
C LEU A 389 6.43 11.29 -15.61
N ASN A 390 6.76 10.73 -14.44
CA ASN A 390 8.01 10.02 -14.23
C ASN A 390 7.76 8.71 -13.45
N TYR A 391 7.84 7.58 -14.16
CA TYR A 391 7.67 6.24 -13.58
C TYR A 391 8.95 5.66 -12.98
N THR A 392 10.09 6.35 -13.11
CA THR A 392 11.40 5.91 -12.61
C THR A 392 11.71 6.43 -11.20
N ARG A 393 10.77 7.16 -10.60
CA ARG A 393 10.79 7.60 -9.20
C ARG A 393 9.41 7.45 -8.58
N ASP A 394 9.35 7.61 -7.27
CA ASP A 394 8.10 7.62 -6.54
C ASP A 394 7.33 8.92 -6.78
N PRO A 395 6.03 8.95 -6.48
CA PRO A 395 5.19 10.09 -6.75
C PRO A 395 5.29 11.22 -5.72
N LEU A 396 6.20 11.10 -4.74
CA LEU A 396 6.24 11.94 -3.55
C LEU A 396 7.17 13.14 -3.78
N ILE A 397 6.75 14.31 -3.29
CA ILE A 397 7.53 15.55 -3.46
C ILE A 397 8.66 15.61 -2.43
N GLU A 398 8.43 15.05 -1.24
CA GLU A 398 9.41 15.13 -0.15
C GLU A 398 10.62 14.22 -0.36
N THR A 399 10.49 13.17 -1.18
CA THR A 399 11.52 12.15 -1.33
C THR A 399 12.65 12.64 -2.24
N PRO A 400 13.91 12.60 -1.75
CA PRO A 400 15.05 12.71 -2.65
C PRO A 400 15.04 11.57 -3.67
N TYR A 401 15.60 11.83 -4.84
CA TYR A 401 15.75 10.83 -5.91
C TYR A 401 17.20 10.77 -6.38
N CYS A 402 17.57 9.76 -7.16
CA CYS A 402 18.89 9.62 -7.74
C CYS A 402 18.84 9.78 -9.27
N GLY A 403 19.73 10.61 -9.81
CA GLY A 403 19.81 10.88 -11.23
C GLY A 403 20.34 9.68 -12.02
N THR A 404 19.85 9.48 -13.25
CA THR A 404 20.38 8.42 -14.14
C THR A 404 21.89 8.53 -14.40
N ALA A 405 22.44 9.75 -14.34
CA ALA A 405 23.87 9.99 -14.47
C ALA A 405 24.71 9.30 -13.38
N ARG A 406 24.09 8.85 -12.28
CA ARG A 406 24.75 8.12 -11.21
C ARG A 406 24.99 6.66 -11.52
N ALA A 407 24.23 6.07 -12.44
CA ALA A 407 24.31 4.65 -12.79
C ALA A 407 25.67 4.25 -13.41
N SER A 408 26.51 5.24 -13.72
CA SER A 408 27.85 5.06 -14.23
C SER A 408 28.95 5.72 -13.40
N PHE A 409 28.67 6.12 -12.16
CA PHE A 409 29.56 7.01 -11.40
C PHE A 409 30.66 6.27 -10.62
N LEU A 410 30.33 5.19 -9.90
CA LEU A 410 31.32 4.43 -9.12
C LEU A 410 31.70 3.10 -9.78
N VAL A 411 30.69 2.31 -10.20
CA VAL A 411 30.91 0.92 -10.66
C VAL A 411 30.76 0.78 -12.19
N ASN A 412 30.13 1.76 -12.84
CA ASN A 412 29.93 1.80 -14.31
C ASN A 412 29.29 0.53 -14.89
N ASP A 413 28.23 0.05 -14.24
CA ASP A 413 27.44 -1.11 -14.65
C ASP A 413 26.06 -0.72 -15.22
N GLY A 414 25.73 0.58 -15.26
CA GLY A 414 24.47 1.08 -15.79
C GLY A 414 23.31 0.97 -14.81
N ILE A 415 23.60 0.73 -13.52
CA ILE A 415 22.62 0.60 -12.45
C ILE A 415 23.02 1.50 -11.27
N ILE A 416 22.07 2.19 -10.63
CA ILE A 416 22.38 3.04 -9.47
C ILE A 416 22.54 2.22 -8.19
N ALA A 417 23.68 2.31 -7.52
CA ALA A 417 23.91 1.71 -6.20
C ALA A 417 23.61 2.72 -5.07
N PRO A 418 23.28 2.26 -3.83
CA PRO A 418 23.00 3.17 -2.71
C PRO A 418 24.11 4.21 -2.48
N GLN A 419 25.39 3.81 -2.61
CA GLN A 419 26.55 4.65 -2.36
C GLN A 419 26.74 5.75 -3.40
N GLU A 420 26.16 5.60 -4.59
CA GLU A 420 26.19 6.62 -5.65
C GLU A 420 25.19 7.75 -5.39
N CYS A 421 24.28 7.54 -4.44
CA CYS A 421 23.13 8.39 -4.16
C CYS A 421 23.14 8.90 -2.69
N LEU A 422 24.31 9.21 -2.13
CA LEU A 422 24.52 9.69 -0.75
C LEU A 422 24.81 11.21 -0.66
N GLY A 423 24.30 11.99 -1.60
CA GLY A 423 24.41 13.44 -1.63
C GLY A 423 23.60 14.15 -0.53
N THR A 424 23.70 15.49 -0.53
CA THR A 424 23.02 16.36 0.47
C THR A 424 21.89 17.20 -0.12
N GLY A 425 21.70 17.17 -1.45
CA GLY A 425 20.58 17.84 -2.14
C GLY A 425 19.34 16.95 -2.24
N ILE A 426 18.26 17.48 -2.82
CA ILE A 426 17.08 16.67 -3.20
C ILE A 426 17.39 15.69 -4.35
N ILE A 427 18.47 15.96 -5.10
CA ILE A 427 19.00 15.12 -6.17
C ILE A 427 20.21 14.36 -5.64
N ASP A 428 20.29 13.08 -5.99
CA ASP A 428 21.35 12.13 -5.64
C ASP A 428 21.50 11.84 -4.15
N ALA A 429 20.42 11.93 -3.37
CA ALA A 429 20.44 11.64 -1.93
C ALA A 429 19.48 10.52 -1.50
N SER A 430 18.85 9.84 -2.46
CA SER A 430 17.85 8.80 -2.15
C SER A 430 18.45 7.53 -1.57
N GLY A 431 19.78 7.33 -1.62
CA GLY A 431 20.46 6.16 -1.08
C GLY A 431 20.36 6.04 0.45
N TYR A 432 19.91 7.08 1.14
CA TYR A 432 19.57 7.01 2.57
C TYR A 432 18.11 6.60 2.85
N ASN A 433 17.24 6.68 1.85
CA ASN A 433 15.83 6.35 2.02
C ASN A 433 15.64 4.84 2.08
N MET A 434 14.77 4.41 3.00
CA MET A 434 14.44 3.00 3.18
C MET A 434 13.82 2.39 1.92
N MET A 435 13.12 3.19 1.10
CA MET A 435 12.51 2.78 -0.16
C MET A 435 13.43 2.96 -1.38
N PHE A 436 14.74 3.06 -1.22
CA PHE A 436 15.65 2.99 -2.37
C PHE A 436 15.72 1.55 -2.90
N TRP A 437 15.71 1.36 -4.23
CA TRP A 437 15.46 0.06 -4.87
C TRP A 437 16.46 -1.05 -4.54
N ALA A 438 17.69 -0.69 -4.15
CA ALA A 438 18.74 -1.63 -3.80
C ALA A 438 19.18 -1.44 -2.35
N SER A 439 19.76 -2.50 -1.79
CA SER A 439 20.46 -2.45 -0.51
C SER A 439 21.77 -3.21 -0.64
N ASP A 440 22.82 -2.69 0.00
CA ASP A 440 24.17 -3.25 0.04
C ASP A 440 24.50 -3.92 1.39
N GLY A 441 23.56 -3.86 2.36
CA GLY A 441 23.75 -4.36 3.73
C GLY A 441 24.70 -3.51 4.58
N VAL A 442 25.19 -2.37 4.07
CA VAL A 442 26.20 -1.51 4.71
C VAL A 442 25.70 -0.06 4.84
N THR A 443 25.11 0.47 3.77
CA THR A 443 24.49 1.80 3.74
C THR A 443 23.30 1.84 4.69
N ASN A 444 23.27 2.85 5.56
CA ASN A 444 22.17 3.01 6.51
C ASN A 444 20.96 3.65 5.83
N GLN A 445 20.12 2.80 5.23
CA GLN A 445 18.85 3.17 4.62
C GLN A 445 17.73 3.25 5.67
N ASN A 446 17.78 4.26 6.52
CA ASN A 446 16.83 4.42 7.63
C ASN A 446 15.83 5.56 7.46
N GLN A 447 15.88 6.33 6.38
CA GLN A 447 15.07 7.52 6.26
C GLN A 447 13.70 7.21 5.65
N LEU A 448 12.66 7.78 6.26
CA LEU A 448 11.30 7.87 5.72
C LEU A 448 10.82 9.31 5.91
N THR A 449 10.26 9.91 4.85
CA THR A 449 9.73 11.27 4.88
C THR A 449 8.34 11.32 5.54
N GLY A 450 7.92 12.51 5.92
CA GLY A 450 6.58 12.77 6.43
C GLY A 450 5.49 12.31 5.46
N GLU A 451 5.65 12.57 4.16
CA GLU A 451 4.70 12.15 3.13
C GLU A 451 4.65 10.63 2.97
N GLN A 452 5.80 9.93 3.05
CA GLN A 452 5.82 8.46 3.11
C GLN A 452 5.05 7.94 4.34
N GLY A 453 5.24 8.58 5.50
CA GLY A 453 4.47 8.28 6.71
C GLY A 453 2.97 8.55 6.53
N TRP A 454 2.58 9.63 5.85
CA TRP A 454 1.19 9.96 5.58
C TRP A 454 0.48 8.88 4.75
N ILE A 455 1.16 8.30 3.76
CA ILE A 455 0.64 7.16 2.98
C ILE A 455 0.46 5.92 3.86
N ILE A 456 1.51 5.52 4.59
CA ILE A 456 1.50 4.36 5.49
C ILE A 456 0.33 4.46 6.49
N ARG A 457 0.16 5.63 7.10
CA ARG A 457 -0.83 5.84 8.15
C ARG A 457 -2.28 5.88 7.64
N ARG A 458 -2.49 6.14 6.35
CA ARG A 458 -3.83 6.11 5.72
C ARG A 458 -4.19 4.73 5.20
N ASN A 459 -3.26 3.78 5.18
CA ASN A 459 -3.53 2.41 4.78
C ASN A 459 -4.60 1.78 5.70
N PRO A 460 -5.53 0.96 5.19
CA PRO A 460 -6.58 0.36 6.01
C PRO A 460 -6.10 -0.56 7.15
N LEU A 461 -4.83 -1.01 7.11
CA LEU A 461 -4.20 -1.76 8.20
C LEU A 461 -3.74 -0.89 9.37
N ALA A 462 -3.61 0.43 9.18
CA ALA A 462 -3.19 1.37 10.23
C ALA A 462 -4.39 1.88 11.02
N TYR A 463 -4.36 1.73 12.35
CA TYR A 463 -5.47 2.08 13.24
C TYR A 463 -5.06 2.79 14.53
#